data_AF-A0A3N7GGY1-F1
#
_entry.id   AF-A0A3N7GGY1-F1
#
_cell.length_a   1.000
_cell.length_b   1.000
_cell.length_c   1.000
_cell.angle_alpha   90.00
_cell.angle_beta   90.00
_cell.angle_gamma   90.00
#
_symmetry.space_group_name_H-M   'P 1'
#
loop_
_entity.id
_entity.type
_entity.pdbx_description
1 polymer ?
#
loop_
_entity_poly.entity_id
_entity_poly.type
_entity_poly.pdbx_seq_one_letter_code
_entity_poly.pdbx_strand_id
1 'polypeptide(L)'
;WLGSSPPWRPVSVFDDGRRVYVVFPRGIVQGEMPPLFVLGSDGEPRIVNSRIHQNVLIVDRLFGAAELRLGSGDRQQVVRIVRVEQTQAAAQPDGATTGGSPS
;
A
#
# COMPACT_ATOMS: atom_id res chain seq x y z
N TRP A 1 -9.40 -9.87 -23.91
CA TRP A 1 -9.59 -9.79 -22.44
C TRP A 1 -8.24 -10.03 -21.79
N LEU A 2 -7.44 -8.96 -21.70
CA LEU A 2 -5.99 -8.98 -21.50
C LEU A 2 -5.63 -9.00 -20.01
N GLY A 3 -4.79 -9.94 -19.59
CA GLY A 3 -3.96 -9.83 -18.38
C GLY A 3 -4.71 -9.91 -17.04
N SER A 4 -5.18 -11.10 -16.68
CA SER A 4 -5.69 -11.36 -15.33
C SER A 4 -4.62 -11.00 -14.29
N SER A 5 -4.94 -10.05 -13.40
CA SER A 5 -4.11 -9.77 -12.22
C SER A 5 -3.88 -11.07 -11.46
N PRO A 6 -2.71 -11.24 -10.81
CA PRO A 6 -2.45 -12.45 -10.05
C PRO A 6 -3.55 -12.69 -9.00
N PRO A 7 -3.97 -13.94 -8.77
CA PRO A 7 -5.04 -14.25 -7.83
C PRO A 7 -4.70 -13.84 -6.39
N TRP A 8 -3.43 -13.61 -6.10
CA TRP A 8 -2.91 -13.12 -4.82
C TRP A 8 -2.81 -11.59 -4.75
N ARG A 9 -3.19 -10.82 -5.77
CA ARG A 9 -3.09 -9.35 -5.75
C ARG A 9 -3.77 -8.77 -4.49
N PRO A 10 -3.14 -7.84 -3.75
CA PRO A 10 -3.77 -7.19 -2.60
C PRO A 10 -5.12 -6.57 -2.96
N VAL A 11 -6.09 -6.72 -2.07
CA VAL A 11 -7.42 -6.11 -2.18
C VAL A 11 -7.49 -4.74 -1.51
N SER A 12 -6.59 -4.46 -0.57
CA SER A 12 -6.47 -3.16 0.09
C SER A 12 -5.04 -2.93 0.59
N VAL A 13 -4.60 -1.67 0.54
CA VAL A 13 -3.33 -1.23 1.13
C VAL A 13 -3.59 0.10 1.83
N PHE A 14 -3.25 0.19 3.11
CA PHE A 14 -3.40 1.40 3.92
C PHE A 14 -2.33 1.45 5.00
N ASP A 15 -2.21 2.59 5.68
CA ASP A 15 -1.25 2.78 6.76
C ASP A 15 -1.89 3.51 7.95
N ASP A 16 -1.28 3.37 9.13
CA ASP A 16 -1.67 4.06 10.37
C ASP A 16 -0.72 5.22 10.73
N GLY A 17 0.09 5.68 9.76
CA GLY A 17 1.17 6.63 9.97
C GLY A 17 2.46 6.04 10.55
N ARG A 18 2.49 4.76 10.93
CA ARG A 18 3.70 4.07 11.45
C ARG A 18 4.01 2.79 10.69
N ARG A 19 2.97 2.02 10.34
CA ARG A 19 3.02 0.72 9.70
C ARG A 19 2.12 0.71 8.47
N VAL A 20 2.50 -0.10 7.49
CA VAL A 20 1.67 -0.35 6.30
C VAL A 20 1.01 -1.72 6.44
N TYR A 21 -0.26 -1.79 6.10
CA TYR A 21 -1.10 -2.97 6.10
C TYR A 21 -1.45 -3.32 4.66
N VAL A 22 -0.99 -4.49 4.21
CA VAL A 22 -1.30 -5.03 2.89
C VAL A 22 -2.28 -6.19 3.09
N VAL A 23 -3.53 -5.98 2.69
CA VAL A 23 -4.61 -6.97 2.82
C VAL A 23 -4.73 -7.77 1.55
N PHE A 24 -4.55 -9.07 1.66
CA PHE A 24 -4.68 -10.03 0.57
C PHE A 24 -6.09 -10.65 0.53
N PRO A 25 -6.49 -11.26 -0.60
CA PRO A 25 -7.66 -12.12 -0.64
C PRO A 25 -7.55 -13.22 0.41
N ARG A 26 -8.65 -13.61 1.06
CA ARG A 26 -8.64 -14.66 2.10
C ARG A 26 -8.06 -16.00 1.63
N GLY A 27 -8.17 -16.30 0.33
CA GLY A 27 -7.58 -17.49 -0.29
C GLY A 27 -6.04 -17.53 -0.28
N ILE A 28 -5.36 -16.41 0.01
CA ILE A 28 -3.89 -16.37 0.07
C ILE A 28 -3.32 -17.32 1.12
N VAL A 29 -4.08 -17.59 2.18
CA VAL A 29 -3.65 -18.41 3.33
C VAL A 29 -3.45 -19.88 2.91
N GLN A 30 -4.09 -20.30 1.81
CA GLN A 30 -3.91 -21.64 1.22
C GLN A 30 -2.77 -21.69 0.19
N GLY A 31 -2.28 -20.53 -0.25
CA GLY A 31 -1.21 -20.39 -1.23
C GLY A 31 0.09 -19.91 -0.59
N GLU A 32 0.98 -19.38 -1.43
CA GLU A 32 2.24 -18.80 -1.01
C GLU A 32 2.09 -17.29 -0.78
N MET A 33 2.62 -16.80 0.35
CA MET A 33 2.64 -15.37 0.64
C MET A 33 3.77 -14.69 -0.14
N PRO A 34 3.48 -13.67 -0.99
CA PRO A 34 4.52 -12.98 -1.75
C PRO A 34 5.48 -12.20 -0.85
N PRO A 35 6.81 -12.40 -0.97
CA PRO A 35 7.80 -11.50 -0.38
C PRO A 35 7.58 -10.05 -0.82
N LEU A 36 7.73 -9.12 0.13
CA LEU A 36 7.66 -7.68 -0.10
C LEU A 36 9.07 -7.07 -0.06
N PHE A 37 9.37 -6.28 -1.09
CA PHE A 37 10.56 -5.46 -1.19
C PHE A 37 10.16 -3.98 -1.22
N VAL A 38 10.67 -3.19 -0.29
CA VAL A 38 10.50 -1.73 -0.35
C VAL A 38 11.53 -1.16 -1.32
N LEU A 39 11.11 -0.29 -2.22
CA LEU A 39 12.02 0.40 -3.12
C LEU A 39 12.62 1.61 -2.40
N GLY A 40 13.96 1.66 -2.32
CA GLY A 40 14.68 2.83 -1.81
C GLY A 40 14.58 4.03 -2.74
N SER A 41 15.16 5.16 -2.34
CA SER A 41 15.23 6.38 -3.17
C SER A 41 16.05 6.15 -4.46
N ASP A 42 16.94 5.16 -4.44
CA ASP A 42 17.73 4.65 -5.56
C ASP A 42 16.94 3.71 -6.49
N GLY A 43 15.71 3.34 -6.10
CA GLY A 43 14.91 2.33 -6.80
C GLY A 43 15.28 0.89 -6.46
N GLU A 44 16.27 0.67 -5.60
CA GLU A 44 16.75 -0.66 -5.27
C GLU A 44 15.80 -1.38 -4.29
N PRO A 45 15.46 -2.66 -4.54
CA PRO A 45 14.58 -3.42 -3.67
C PRO A 45 15.28 -3.82 -2.37
N ARG A 46 14.65 -3.50 -1.23
CA ARG A 46 15.17 -3.76 0.11
C ARG A 46 14.18 -4.60 0.91
N ILE A 47 14.69 -5.65 1.56
CA ILE A 47 13.90 -6.44 2.52
C ILE A 47 13.71 -5.60 3.77
N VAL A 48 12.49 -5.63 4.30
CA VAL A 48 12.09 -4.91 5.52
C VAL A 48 11.50 -5.87 6.52
N ASN A 49 11.58 -5.51 7.80
CA ASN A 49 10.91 -6.30 8.82
C ASN A 49 9.40 -6.24 8.58
N SER A 50 8.78 -7.42 8.54
CA SER A 50 7.35 -7.58 8.32
C SER A 50 6.81 -8.75 9.12
N ARG A 51 5.50 -8.73 9.34
CA ARG A 51 4.77 -9.72 10.13
C ARG A 51 3.53 -10.11 9.38
N ILE A 52 3.12 -11.37 9.49
CA ILE A 52 1.89 -11.85 8.86
C ILE A 52 0.87 -12.12 9.97
N HIS A 53 -0.33 -11.60 9.80
CA HIS A 53 -1.48 -11.92 10.63
C HIS A 53 -2.67 -12.24 9.72
N GLN A 54 -3.10 -13.52 9.70
CA GLN A 54 -4.12 -14.00 8.78
C GLN A 54 -3.74 -13.72 7.32
N ASN A 55 -4.58 -12.99 6.57
CA ASN A 55 -4.34 -12.54 5.20
C ASN A 55 -3.75 -11.12 5.12
N VAL A 56 -3.14 -10.62 6.20
CA VAL A 56 -2.59 -9.28 6.27
C VAL A 56 -1.07 -9.34 6.49
N LEU A 57 -0.33 -8.71 5.58
CA LEU A 57 1.10 -8.44 5.76
C LEU A 57 1.25 -7.05 6.37
N ILE A 58 1.88 -7.00 7.54
CA ILE A 58 2.12 -5.80 8.34
C ILE A 58 3.59 -5.45 8.17
N VAL A 59 3.86 -4.27 7.62
CA VAL A 59 5.19 -3.74 7.40
C VAL A 59 5.50 -2.75 8.51
N ASP A 60 6.58 -2.96 9.24
CA ASP A 60 6.91 -2.16 10.44
C ASP A 60 7.44 -0.74 10.11
N ARG A 61 7.24 -0.25 8.88
CA ARG A 61 7.62 1.09 8.43
C ARG A 61 6.79 1.57 7.23
N LEU A 62 6.76 2.89 7.03
CA LEU A 62 6.25 3.51 5.82
C LEU A 62 7.22 3.37 4.64
N PHE A 63 6.68 3.44 3.42
CA PHE A 63 7.42 3.44 2.15
C PHE A 63 6.69 4.27 1.07
N GLY A 64 7.44 4.82 0.12
CA GLY A 64 6.87 5.48 -1.06
C GLY A 64 6.46 4.49 -2.15
N ALA A 65 7.26 3.45 -2.37
CA ALA A 65 6.93 2.34 -3.25
C ALA A 65 7.45 1.00 -2.70
N ALA A 66 6.75 -0.07 -3.04
CA ALA A 66 7.14 -1.45 -2.74
C ALA A 66 6.72 -2.39 -3.86
N GLU A 67 7.33 -3.56 -3.91
CA GLU A 67 7.00 -4.64 -4.83
C GLU A 67 6.73 -5.92 -4.06
N LEU A 68 5.62 -6.56 -4.39
CA LEU A 68 5.33 -7.94 -4.06
C LEU A 68 5.78 -8.82 -5.22
N ARG A 69 6.56 -9.85 -4.94
CA ARG A 69 7.06 -10.77 -5.96
C ARG A 69 6.63 -12.20 -5.59
N LEU A 70 6.20 -13.00 -6.55
CA LEU A 70 5.90 -14.42 -6.31
C LEU A 70 6.34 -15.28 -7.51
N GLY A 71 6.92 -16.44 -7.23
CA GLY A 71 7.54 -17.29 -8.25
C GLY A 71 8.94 -16.82 -8.66
N SER A 72 9.48 -17.47 -9.68
CA SER A 72 10.89 -17.35 -10.09
C SER A 72 11.04 -17.38 -11.62
N GLY A 73 12.14 -16.80 -12.12
CA GLY A 73 12.47 -16.74 -13.55
C GLY A 73 11.35 -16.08 -14.36
N ASP A 74 11.05 -16.62 -15.54
CA ASP A 74 10.03 -16.08 -16.46
C ASP A 74 8.60 -16.17 -15.92
N ARG A 75 8.38 -16.90 -14.82
CA ARG A 75 7.07 -17.03 -14.16
C ARG A 75 6.92 -16.13 -12.94
N GLN A 76 7.92 -15.29 -12.65
CA GLN A 76 7.82 -14.34 -11.55
C GLN A 76 6.71 -13.31 -11.83
N GLN A 77 5.77 -13.23 -10.92
CA GLN A 77 4.71 -12.23 -10.94
C GLN A 77 5.09 -11.10 -9.99
N VAL A 78 4.97 -9.85 -10.46
CA VAL A 78 5.31 -8.66 -9.67
C VAL A 78 4.10 -7.75 -9.57
N VAL A 79 3.75 -7.34 -8.35
CA VAL A 79 2.75 -6.31 -8.07
C VAL A 79 3.42 -5.15 -7.38
N ARG A 80 3.46 -3.99 -8.05
CA ARG A 80 4.00 -2.75 -7.50
C ARG A 80 2.92 -1.97 -6.75
N ILE A 81 3.26 -1.55 -5.54
CA ILE A 81 2.46 -0.70 -4.67
C ILE A 81 3.16 0.66 -4.65
N VAL A 82 2.42 1.72 -4.95
CA VAL A 82 2.91 3.10 -4.87
C VAL A 82 1.99 3.86 -3.94
N ARG A 83 2.57 4.51 -2.92
CA ARG A 83 1.82 5.40 -2.04
C ARG A 83 1.48 6.65 -2.82
N VAL A 84 0.20 6.88 -3.03
CA VAL A 84 -0.31 8.16 -3.50
C VAL A 84 -0.69 8.95 -2.26
N GLU A 85 -0.15 10.15 -2.12
CA GLU A 85 -0.61 11.10 -1.11
C GLU A 85 -2.12 11.28 -1.34
N GLN A 86 -2.95 10.91 -0.37
CA GLN A 86 -4.33 11.38 -0.37
C GLN A 86 -4.24 12.88 -0.12
N THR A 87 -4.25 13.70 -1.19
CA THR A 87 -4.52 15.13 -1.03
C THR A 87 -5.83 15.22 -0.27
N GLN A 88 -5.71 15.60 0.99
CA GLN A 88 -6.80 15.69 1.94
C GLN A 88 -7.88 16.56 1.29
N ALA A 89 -8.97 15.95 0.84
CA ALA A 89 -10.18 16.65 0.41
C ALA A 89 -10.90 17.23 1.65
N ALA A 90 -10.16 18.00 2.44
CA ALA A 90 -10.62 18.81 3.56
C ALA A 90 -9.67 20.00 3.72
N ALA A 91 -9.48 20.75 2.64
CA ALA A 91 -9.27 22.19 2.74
C ALA A 91 -10.60 22.84 2.33
N GLN A 92 -11.63 22.69 3.17
CA GLN A 92 -12.67 23.71 3.24
C GLN A 92 -12.15 24.70 4.30
N PRO A 93 -11.60 25.86 3.91
CA PRO A 93 -11.20 26.85 4.90
C PRO A 93 -12.42 27.26 5.71
N ASP A 94 -12.26 27.27 7.03
CA ASP A 94 -13.16 27.93 7.95
C ASP A 94 -13.37 29.38 7.47
N GLY A 95 -14.53 29.63 6.87
CA GLY A 95 -15.01 30.97 6.54
C GLY A 95 -15.50 31.67 7.81
N ALA A 96 -14.62 31.88 8.78
CA ALA A 96 -14.81 32.90 9.79
C ALA A 96 -14.36 34.24 9.18
N THR A 97 -15.31 35.03 8.72
CA THR A 97 -15.11 36.48 8.60
C THR A 97 -16.34 37.19 9.15
N THR A 98 -16.26 37.45 10.45
CA THR A 98 -16.83 38.63 11.11
C THR A 98 -16.83 39.83 10.16
N GLY A 99 -18.02 40.31 9.80
CA GLY A 99 -18.22 41.48 8.95
C GLY A 99 -19.51 42.21 9.31
N GLY A 100 -19.39 43.15 10.25
CA GLY A 100 -20.20 44.36 10.44
C GLY A 100 -21.71 44.34 10.19
N SER A 101 -22.49 44.44 11.27
CA SER A 101 -23.61 45.39 11.31
C SER A 101 -23.02 46.77 11.66
N PRO A 102 -23.31 47.83 10.89
CA PRO A 102 -24.47 48.65 11.23
C PRO A 102 -25.22 49.25 10.03
N SER A 103 -26.52 49.48 10.18
CA SER A 103 -27.26 50.70 9.81
C SER A 103 -28.64 50.64 10.45
#